data_AF-A0A973MVV6-F1
#
_entry.id   AF-A0A973MVV6-F1
#
_cell.length_a   1.000
_cell.length_b   1.000
_cell.length_c   1.000
_cell.angle_alpha   90.00
_cell.angle_beta   90.00
_cell.angle_gamma   90.00
#
_symmetry.space_group_name_H-M   'P 1'
#
loop_
_entity.id
_entity.type
_entity.pdbx_description
1 polymer ?
#
loop_
_entity_poly.entity_id
_entity_poly.type
_entity_poly.pdbx_seq_one_letter_code
_entity_poly.pdbx_strand_id
1 'polypeptide(L)'
;MSEYSGYSEKDVQREVAELQAQSATAARIFDLRRIIGGLFVVYGVIVTIAGITDGQAAIDKAQGVDINLWTGIGMLLLGIFFLAWLKLRPTPPPPPAEDERAE
;
A
#
# COMPACT_ATOMS: atom_id res chain seq x y z
N MET A 1 3.26 20.61 -51.23
CA MET A 1 2.21 20.94 -50.25
C MET A 1 2.67 20.32 -48.93
N SER A 2 3.25 21.13 -48.05
CA SER A 2 3.93 20.68 -46.82
C SER A 2 3.08 21.08 -45.61
N GLU A 3 2.48 20.10 -44.96
CA GLU A 3 1.76 20.29 -43.71
C GLU A 3 2.75 20.32 -42.54
N TYR A 4 2.75 21.40 -41.77
CA TYR A 4 3.34 21.53 -40.42
C TYR A 4 2.46 22.55 -39.67
N SER A 5 1.42 22.14 -38.93
CA SER A 5 1.40 21.41 -37.64
C SER A 5 1.74 22.31 -36.46
N GLY A 6 0.70 22.96 -35.93
CA GLY A 6 0.71 23.63 -34.64
C GLY A 6 -0.17 22.86 -33.66
N TYR A 7 0.31 22.69 -32.43
CA TYR A 7 -0.44 22.16 -31.30
C TYR A 7 -1.78 22.92 -31.14
N SER A 8 -2.89 22.19 -31.04
CA SER A 8 -4.27 22.70 -30.95
C SER A 8 -4.77 22.59 -29.51
N GLU A 9 -5.73 23.41 -29.09
CA GLU A 9 -6.38 23.32 -27.75
C GLU A 9 -6.87 21.90 -27.38
N LYS A 10 -7.08 21.05 -28.40
CA LYS A 10 -7.42 19.63 -28.26
C LYS A 10 -6.29 18.79 -27.66
N ASP A 11 -5.04 19.19 -27.87
CA ASP A 11 -3.87 18.53 -27.28
C ASP A 11 -3.81 18.78 -25.76
N VAL A 12 -4.26 19.96 -25.31
CA VAL A 12 -4.38 20.28 -23.88
C VAL A 12 -5.49 19.44 -23.22
N GLN A 13 -6.61 19.26 -23.93
CA GLN A 13 -7.69 18.40 -23.46
C GLN A 13 -7.22 16.94 -23.29
N ARG A 14 -6.29 16.50 -24.15
CA ARG A 14 -5.68 15.17 -24.06
C ARG A 14 -4.72 15.04 -22.88
N GLU A 15 -3.96 16.09 -22.58
CA GLU A 15 -3.04 16.15 -21.44
C GLU A 15 -3.83 16.09 -20.12
N VAL A 16 -5.00 16.74 -20.04
CA VAL A 16 -5.89 16.67 -18.88
C VAL A 16 -6.46 15.25 -18.68
N ALA A 17 -6.82 14.56 -19.75
CA ALA A 17 -7.24 13.16 -19.68
C ALA A 17 -6.09 12.22 -19.24
N GLU A 18 -4.85 12.50 -19.64
CA GLU A 18 -3.65 11.81 -19.16
C GLU A 18 -3.40 12.06 -17.67
N LEU A 19 -3.69 13.26 -17.15
CA LEU A 19 -3.62 13.58 -15.71
C LEU A 19 -4.73 12.88 -14.90
N GLN A 20 -5.92 12.72 -15.48
CA GLN A 20 -6.98 11.89 -14.88
C GLN A 20 -6.59 10.40 -14.83
N ALA A 21 -5.92 9.85 -15.85
CA ALA A 21 -5.32 8.52 -15.78
C ALA A 21 -4.17 8.44 -14.74
N GLN A 22 -3.47 9.55 -14.51
CA GLN A 22 -2.50 9.73 -13.41
C GLN A 22 -3.17 9.64 -12.02
N SER A 23 -4.44 10.04 -11.89
CA SER A 23 -5.23 9.89 -10.64
C SER A 23 -5.75 8.46 -10.41
N ALA A 24 -6.11 7.70 -11.45
CA ALA A 24 -6.34 6.25 -11.35
C ALA A 24 -5.05 5.49 -10.97
N THR A 25 -3.90 6.03 -11.36
CA THR A 25 -2.57 5.56 -10.92
C THR A 25 -2.30 5.86 -9.44
N ALA A 26 -2.84 6.95 -8.87
CA ALA A 26 -2.75 7.27 -7.44
C ALA A 26 -3.59 6.33 -6.54
N ALA A 27 -4.70 5.77 -7.04
CA ALA A 27 -5.50 4.78 -6.33
C ALA A 27 -4.74 3.45 -6.13
N ARG A 28 -3.95 3.02 -7.13
CA ARG A 28 -3.13 1.79 -7.07
C ARG A 28 -1.95 1.91 -6.09
N ILE A 29 -1.49 3.14 -5.84
CA ILE A 29 -0.40 3.48 -4.90
C ILE A 29 -0.87 3.48 -3.42
N PHE A 30 -2.18 3.42 -3.17
CA PHE A 30 -2.76 3.39 -1.83
C PHE A 30 -3.27 2.02 -1.39
N ASP A 31 -3.53 1.11 -2.32
CA ASP A 31 -3.86 -0.27 -1.98
C ASP A 31 -2.65 -1.03 -1.42
N LEU A 32 -1.47 -0.76 -1.95
CA LEU A 32 -0.27 -1.52 -1.59
C LEU A 32 0.14 -1.32 -0.13
N ARG A 33 0.10 -0.09 0.39
CA ARG A 33 0.46 0.19 1.79
C ARG A 33 -0.51 -0.47 2.77
N ARG A 34 -1.79 -0.59 2.39
CA ARG A 34 -2.82 -1.27 3.17
C ARG A 34 -2.63 -2.79 3.14
N ILE A 35 -2.40 -3.34 1.96
CA ILE A 35 -2.19 -4.78 1.77
C ILE A 35 -0.92 -5.21 2.52
N ILE A 36 0.21 -4.53 2.29
CA ILE A 36 1.48 -4.83 2.95
C ILE A 36 1.36 -4.60 4.46
N GLY A 37 0.83 -3.46 4.90
CA GLY A 37 0.63 -3.18 6.32
C GLY A 37 -0.24 -4.21 7.02
N GLY A 38 -1.35 -4.61 6.39
CA GLY A 38 -2.24 -5.66 6.89
C GLY A 38 -1.55 -7.03 6.97
N LEU A 39 -0.80 -7.42 5.93
CA LEU A 39 -0.03 -8.66 5.92
C LEU A 39 1.02 -8.66 7.05
N PHE A 40 1.76 -7.57 7.25
CA PHE A 40 2.73 -7.45 8.34
C PHE A 40 2.08 -7.57 9.72
N VAL A 41 0.90 -6.99 9.93
CA VAL A 41 0.17 -7.17 11.19
C VAL A 41 -0.27 -8.61 11.37
N VAL A 42 -0.89 -9.24 10.36
CA VAL A 42 -1.37 -10.63 10.46
C VAL A 42 -0.22 -11.61 10.72
N TYR A 43 0.83 -11.57 9.89
CA TYR A 43 1.99 -12.43 10.07
C TYR A 43 2.76 -12.09 11.35
N GLY A 44 2.90 -10.81 11.69
CA GLY A 44 3.52 -10.37 12.93
C GLY A 44 2.80 -10.91 14.16
N VAL A 45 1.47 -10.92 14.19
CA VAL A 45 0.68 -11.53 15.26
C VAL A 45 0.93 -13.04 15.32
N ILE A 46 0.87 -13.75 14.19
CA ILE A 46 1.11 -15.21 14.14
C ILE A 46 2.51 -15.55 14.67
N VAL A 47 3.53 -14.85 14.20
CA VAL A 47 4.93 -15.06 14.57
C VAL A 47 5.19 -14.67 16.03
N THR A 48 4.56 -13.60 16.52
CA THR A 48 4.62 -13.20 17.93
C THR A 48 3.97 -14.24 18.82
N ILE A 49 2.77 -14.74 18.47
CA ILE A 49 2.10 -15.80 19.20
C ILE A 49 2.98 -17.05 19.19
N ALA A 50 3.50 -17.46 18.04
CA ALA A 50 4.42 -18.59 17.91
C ALA A 50 5.64 -18.43 18.83
N GLY A 51 6.25 -17.23 18.87
CA GLY A 51 7.36 -16.92 19.76
C GLY A 51 7.00 -16.91 21.25
N ILE A 52 5.77 -16.55 21.63
CA ILE A 52 5.28 -16.64 23.02
C ILE A 52 4.92 -18.09 23.40
N THR A 53 4.38 -18.87 22.46
CA THR A 53 3.98 -20.27 22.66
C THR A 53 5.11 -21.28 22.46
N ASP A 54 6.26 -20.86 21.91
CA ASP A 54 7.54 -21.57 21.99
C ASP A 54 8.00 -21.57 23.45
N GLY A 55 7.23 -22.25 24.30
CA GLY A 55 7.47 -22.37 25.72
C GLY A 55 8.71 -23.19 25.95
N GLN A 56 9.63 -22.65 26.75
CA GLN A 56 10.52 -23.29 27.72
C GLN A 56 11.43 -24.45 27.30
N ALA A 57 11.25 -25.10 26.15
CA ALA A 57 12.11 -26.14 25.62
C ALA A 57 13.08 -25.61 24.54
N ALA A 58 12.76 -24.45 23.93
CA ALA A 58 13.59 -23.78 22.93
C ALA A 58 14.49 -22.68 23.54
N ILE A 59 14.06 -22.04 24.63
CA ILE A 59 14.79 -20.96 25.33
C ILE A 59 16.15 -21.44 25.88
N ASP A 60 16.27 -22.73 26.24
CA ASP A 60 17.53 -23.33 26.71
C ASP A 60 18.57 -23.55 25.61
N LYS A 61 18.17 -23.52 24.33
CA LYS A 61 19.09 -23.69 23.18
C LYS A 61 19.48 -22.38 22.48
N ALA A 62 18.78 -21.29 22.76
CA ALA A 62 18.87 -20.04 21.99
C ALA A 62 19.35 -18.84 22.81
N GLN A 63 20.41 -18.99 23.64
CA GLN A 63 21.06 -17.86 24.34
C GLN A 63 20.11 -16.81 24.98
N GLY A 64 18.91 -17.20 25.42
CA GLY A 64 17.92 -16.31 26.02
C GLY A 64 17.26 -15.26 25.12
N VAL A 65 17.34 -15.35 23.79
CA VAL A 65 16.68 -14.39 22.88
C VAL A 65 15.78 -15.11 21.87
N ASP A 66 14.47 -14.94 22.03
CA ASP A 66 13.46 -15.50 21.15
C ASP A 66 13.41 -14.74 19.82
N ILE A 67 14.05 -15.31 18.80
CA ILE A 67 14.10 -14.73 17.45
C ILE A 67 12.68 -14.57 16.90
N ASN A 68 11.81 -15.58 17.03
CA ASN A 68 10.42 -15.48 16.58
C ASN A 68 9.68 -14.32 17.27
N LEU A 69 9.88 -14.14 18.58
CA LEU A 69 9.24 -13.06 19.33
C LEU A 69 9.71 -11.67 18.85
N TRP A 70 11.02 -11.46 18.76
CA TRP A 70 11.59 -10.18 18.31
C TRP A 70 11.21 -9.85 16.87
N THR A 71 11.23 -10.86 15.99
CA THR A 71 10.86 -10.68 14.59
C THR A 71 9.37 -10.38 14.45
N GLY A 72 8.52 -11.07 15.22
CA GLY A 72 7.07 -10.82 15.27
C GLY A 72 6.72 -9.43 15.79
N ILE A 73 7.37 -8.98 16.87
CA ILE A 73 7.20 -7.63 17.41
C ILE A 73 7.67 -6.58 16.39
N GLY A 74 8.81 -6.80 15.74
CA GLY A 74 9.31 -5.91 14.68
C GLY A 74 8.32 -5.79 13.51
N MET A 75 7.74 -6.91 13.05
CA MET A 75 6.71 -6.93 12.01
C MET A 75 5.43 -6.20 12.44
N LEU A 76 5.02 -6.36 13.70
CA LEU A 76 3.85 -5.67 14.27
C LEU A 76 4.04 -4.16 14.32
N LEU A 77 5.18 -3.69 14.82
CA LEU A 77 5.48 -2.25 14.88
C LEU A 77 5.51 -1.64 13.47
N LEU A 78 6.11 -2.33 12.51
CA LEU A 78 6.15 -1.89 11.12
C LEU A 78 4.76 -1.88 10.48
N GLY A 79 3.97 -2.94 10.69
CA GLY A 79 2.59 -3.02 10.20
C GLY A 79 1.70 -1.91 10.77
N ILE A 80 1.76 -1.67 12.08
CA ILE A 80 1.05 -0.59 12.75
C ILE A 80 1.52 0.77 12.24
N PHE A 81 2.82 0.96 12.01
CA PHE A 81 3.34 2.18 11.41
C PHE A 81 2.73 2.44 10.03
N PHE A 82 2.66 1.43 9.16
CA PHE A 82 2.03 1.57 7.83
C PHE A 82 0.52 1.88 7.92
N LEU A 83 -0.19 1.30 8.88
CA LEU A 83 -1.61 1.59 9.12
C LEU A 83 -1.82 2.99 9.72
N ALA A 84 -0.96 3.42 10.63
CA ALA A 84 -0.97 4.78 11.17
C ALA A 84 -0.65 5.80 10.07
N TRP A 85 0.30 5.49 9.19
CA TRP A 85 0.65 6.35 8.06
C TRP A 85 -0.49 6.52 7.05
N LEU A 86 -1.27 5.47 6.82
CA LEU A 86 -2.52 5.56 6.05
C LEU A 86 -3.51 6.53 6.69
N LYS A 87 -3.61 6.54 8.02
CA LYS A 87 -4.45 7.49 8.76
C LYS A 87 -3.91 8.92 8.66
N LEU A 88 -2.60 9.11 8.64
CA LEU A 88 -1.96 10.44 8.49
C LEU A 88 -1.96 10.97 7.06
N ARG A 89 -1.94 10.10 6.04
CA ARG A 89 -2.00 10.49 4.63
C ARG A 89 -3.15 9.73 3.96
N PRO A 90 -4.40 10.23 4.04
CA PRO A 90 -5.57 9.61 3.39
C PRO A 90 -5.47 9.66 1.87
N THR A 91 -6.02 8.65 1.18
CA THR A 91 -6.10 8.61 -0.29
C THR A 91 -7.13 9.62 -0.79
N PRO A 92 -6.84 10.41 -1.83
CA PRO A 92 -7.87 11.12 -2.57
C PRO A 92 -8.83 10.09 -3.21
N PRO A 93 -10.16 10.29 -3.15
CA PRO A 93 -11.12 9.37 -3.76
C PRO A 93 -10.92 9.28 -5.29
N PRO A 94 -11.21 8.12 -5.91
CA PRO A 94 -11.12 7.96 -7.36
C PRO A 94 -12.10 8.91 -8.08
N PRO A 95 -11.72 9.44 -9.26
CA PRO A 95 -12.62 10.29 -10.04
C PRO A 95 -13.86 9.49 -10.48
N PRO A 96 -15.04 10.13 -10.55
CA PRO A 96 -16.29 9.47 -10.95
C PRO A 96 -16.15 8.88 -12.35
N ALA A 97 -16.62 7.64 -12.53
CA ALA A 97 -16.70 7.00 -13.83
C ALA A 97 -17.77 7.70 -14.68
N GLU A 98 -17.42 8.10 -15.90
CA GLU A 98 -18.37 8.64 -16.88
C GLU A 98 -19.34 7.52 -17.33
N ASP A 99 -20.49 7.42 -16.66
CA ASP A 99 -21.68 6.75 -17.18
C ASP A 99 -22.36 7.64 -18.22
N GLU A 100 -21.76 7.80 -19.40
CA GLU A 100 -22.41 8.40 -20.57
C GLU A 100 -22.08 7.61 -21.84
N ARG A 101 -22.70 6.43 -21.97
CA ARG A 101 -23.18 5.93 -23.27
C ARG A 101 -24.58 5.34 -23.10
N ALA A 102 -25.49 6.23 -22.71
CA ALA A 102 -26.91 6.10 -22.98
C ALA A 102 -27.27 7.12 -24.07
N GLU A 103 -26.96 6.80 -25.32
CA GLU A 103 -27.81 7.05 -26.52
C GLU A 103 -27.25 6.30 -27.73
#